data_AF-A0A962JG40-F1
#
_entry.id   AF-A0A962JG40-F1
#
_cell.length_a   1.000
_cell.length_b   1.000
_cell.length_c   1.000
_cell.angle_alpha   90.00
_cell.angle_beta   90.00
_cell.angle_gamma   90.00
#
_symmetry.space_group_name_H-M   'P 1'
#
loop_
_entity.id
_entity.type
_entity.pdbx_description
1 polymer ?
#
loop_
_entity_poly.entity_id
_entity_poly.type
_entity_poly.pdbx_seq_one_letter_code
_entity_poly.pdbx_strand_id
1 'polypeptide(L)'
;MTGRQCCEAKDPVFETAHNDLHNLFPAIGEVNGDRSNFNWGMVEGNKREYGACPMEIDESIRRAEPPNAVKGDVARVMFYMEDTYGFRLSDQDRKLFSVWSKQDAPDAWEIERNQRIAKIQGKDNRFISQYAGAASATPSSNTKPAEDIVNAKPSSTKITKQGFSCDTKKTCSQMSSCEEAKFQLKSCANTGIDGDGDGVPCAKLCK
;
A
#
# COMPACT_ATOMS: atom_id res chain seq x y z
N MET A 1 32.37 0.91 14.22
CA MET A 1 31.90 0.23 13.00
C MET A 1 30.80 -0.74 13.39
N THR A 2 29.60 -0.60 12.84
CA THR A 2 28.48 -1.53 13.07
C THR A 2 28.67 -2.81 12.24
N GLY A 3 27.92 -3.86 12.55
CA GLY A 3 27.94 -5.10 11.75
C GLY A 3 27.65 -4.85 10.28
N ARG A 4 26.64 -4.02 9.98
CA ARG A 4 26.30 -3.58 8.62
C ARG A 4 27.46 -2.89 7.91
N GLN A 5 28.12 -1.92 8.57
CA GLN A 5 29.26 -1.20 7.99
C GLN A 5 30.44 -2.14 7.69
N CYS A 6 30.64 -3.18 8.50
CA CYS A 6 31.65 -4.19 8.25
C CYS A 6 31.32 -5.02 7.01
N CYS A 7 30.08 -5.53 6.90
CA CYS A 7 29.62 -6.32 5.75
C CYS A 7 29.69 -5.51 4.44
N GLU A 8 29.24 -4.26 4.46
CA GLU A 8 29.30 -3.38 3.29
C GLU A 8 30.74 -3.14 2.80
N ALA A 9 31.72 -3.11 3.71
CA ALA A 9 33.12 -2.90 3.37
C ALA A 9 33.90 -4.18 3.00
N LYS A 10 33.36 -5.37 3.29
CA LYS A 10 34.12 -6.64 3.26
C LYS A 10 33.46 -7.77 2.49
N ASP A 11 32.15 -7.77 2.38
CA ASP A 11 31.37 -8.82 1.74
C ASP A 11 30.77 -8.29 0.44
N PRO A 12 31.31 -8.66 -0.74
CA PRO A 12 30.83 -8.17 -2.02
C PRO A 12 29.41 -8.65 -2.34
N VAL A 13 28.97 -9.79 -1.78
CA VAL A 13 27.58 -10.26 -1.93
C VAL A 13 26.65 -9.34 -1.14
N PHE A 14 27.04 -8.99 0.09
CA PHE A 14 26.30 -8.02 0.89
C PHE A 14 26.25 -6.65 0.21
N GLU A 15 27.37 -6.11 -0.25
CA GLU A 15 27.43 -4.82 -0.95
C GLU A 15 26.50 -4.81 -2.18
N THR A 16 26.52 -5.88 -2.98
CA THR A 16 25.67 -6.01 -4.16
C THR A 16 24.18 -6.06 -3.79
N ALA A 17 23.83 -6.87 -2.78
CA ALA A 17 22.45 -6.97 -2.29
C ALA A 17 21.97 -5.65 -1.64
N HIS A 18 22.87 -4.95 -0.95
CA HIS A 18 22.59 -3.69 -0.28
C HIS A 18 22.22 -2.59 -1.28
N ASN A 19 22.92 -2.58 -2.42
CA ASN A 19 22.79 -1.57 -3.48
C ASN A 19 21.90 -2.03 -4.65
N ASP A 20 21.14 -3.12 -4.49
CA ASP A 20 20.22 -3.59 -5.51
C ASP A 20 18.98 -2.67 -5.61
N LEU A 21 18.81 -1.99 -6.74
CA LEU A 21 17.73 -1.03 -6.94
C LEU A 21 16.37 -1.71 -6.91
N HIS A 22 16.26 -3.03 -7.19
CA HIS A 22 14.97 -3.73 -7.05
C HIS A 22 14.46 -3.73 -5.61
N ASN A 23 15.34 -3.58 -4.62
CA ASN A 23 15.00 -3.53 -3.20
C ASN A 23 15.06 -2.12 -2.58
N LEU A 24 15.35 -1.07 -3.37
CA LEU A 24 15.42 0.31 -2.89
C LEU A 24 14.19 1.12 -3.32
N PHE A 25 13.44 1.63 -2.34
CA PHE A 25 12.22 2.40 -2.55
C PHE A 25 12.26 3.71 -1.76
N PRO A 26 11.72 4.81 -2.30
CA PRO A 26 11.50 6.01 -1.51
C PRO A 26 10.44 5.71 -0.44
N ALA A 27 10.72 6.12 0.80
CA ALA A 27 9.82 5.96 1.94
C ALA A 27 9.83 7.21 2.82
N ILE A 28 8.72 7.43 3.53
CA ILE A 28 8.64 8.47 4.56
C ILE A 28 9.57 8.07 5.71
N GLY A 29 10.40 9.01 6.18
CA GLY A 29 11.46 8.73 7.16
C GLY A 29 10.94 8.13 8.48
N GLU A 30 9.80 8.60 8.97
CA GLU A 30 9.11 8.07 10.16
C GLU A 30 8.69 6.60 9.95
N VAL A 31 7.95 6.32 8.88
CA VAL A 31 7.52 4.95 8.53
C VAL A 31 8.73 4.00 8.36
N ASN A 32 9.82 4.48 7.74
CA ASN A 32 11.04 3.70 7.59
C ASN A 32 11.73 3.43 8.95
N GLY A 33 11.74 4.42 9.84
CA GLY A 33 12.29 4.30 11.19
C GLY A 33 11.50 3.28 12.02
N ASP A 34 10.18 3.44 12.08
CA ASP A 34 9.29 2.60 12.88
C ASP A 34 9.21 1.16 12.37
N ARG A 35 9.22 0.98 11.03
CA ARG A 35 9.25 -0.36 10.42
C ARG A 35 10.54 -1.11 10.75
N SER A 36 11.64 -0.39 10.97
CA SER A 36 12.91 -0.93 11.42
C SER A 36 13.31 -2.17 10.58
N ASN A 37 13.72 -3.26 11.23
CA ASN A 37 13.96 -4.56 10.62
C ASN A 37 12.81 -5.55 10.87
N PHE A 38 11.58 -5.07 11.05
CA PHE A 38 10.42 -5.92 11.27
C PHE A 38 10.06 -6.68 9.99
N ASN A 39 9.66 -7.94 10.18
CA ASN A 39 9.25 -8.78 9.06
C ASN A 39 7.90 -8.29 8.53
N TRP A 40 7.71 -8.42 7.22
CA TRP A 40 6.41 -8.19 6.63
C TRP A 40 5.41 -9.25 7.13
N GLY A 41 4.19 -8.86 7.44
CA GLY A 41 3.18 -9.75 7.98
C GLY A 41 1.80 -9.11 8.00
N MET A 42 0.80 -9.90 8.38
CA MET A 42 -0.51 -9.34 8.75
C MET A 42 -0.43 -8.82 10.19
N VAL A 43 -1.01 -7.67 10.46
CA VAL A 43 -1.14 -7.07 11.79
C VAL A 43 -2.63 -7.04 12.16
N GLU A 44 -2.99 -7.54 13.34
CA GLU A 44 -4.38 -7.53 13.80
C GLU A 44 -4.66 -6.25 14.61
N GLY A 45 -5.55 -5.39 14.11
CA GLY A 45 -6.29 -4.47 14.97
C GLY A 45 -5.74 -3.03 15.10
N ASN A 46 -6.15 -2.20 14.15
CA ASN A 46 -6.83 -0.92 14.40
C ASN A 46 -6.12 0.17 15.22
N LYS A 47 -4.79 0.29 15.15
CA LYS A 47 -4.15 1.60 15.32
C LYS A 47 -3.47 2.01 14.02
N ARG A 48 -4.23 2.76 13.21
CA ARG A 48 -3.65 3.55 12.12
C ARG A 48 -2.91 4.73 12.75
N GLU A 49 -1.64 4.53 13.06
CA GLU A 49 -0.78 5.57 13.65
C GLU A 49 -0.45 6.66 12.62
N TYR A 50 -0.49 6.31 11.33
CA TYR A 50 -0.14 7.20 10.21
C TYR A 50 -1.35 7.85 9.52
N GLY A 51 -2.48 7.97 10.21
CA GLY A 51 -3.68 8.65 9.72
C GLY A 51 -4.29 8.00 8.46
N ALA A 52 -4.17 8.69 7.32
CA ALA A 52 -4.72 8.22 6.03
C ALA A 52 -3.87 7.11 5.39
N CYS A 53 -2.59 6.99 5.76
CA CYS A 53 -1.73 5.91 5.29
C CYS A 53 -2.14 4.61 6.00
N PRO A 54 -2.58 3.56 5.27
CA PRO A 54 -3.05 2.31 5.87
C PRO A 54 -1.88 1.36 6.19
N MET A 55 -0.70 1.92 6.49
CA MET A 55 0.44 1.17 7.01
C MET A 55 0.14 0.82 8.47
N GLU A 56 0.41 -0.42 8.86
CA GLU A 56 0.25 -0.89 10.23
C GLU A 56 1.56 -1.50 10.72
N ILE A 57 1.97 -1.16 11.94
CA ILE A 57 3.22 -1.64 12.54
C ILE A 57 2.90 -2.09 13.96
N ASP A 58 3.31 -3.31 14.30
CA ASP A 58 3.18 -3.86 15.64
C ASP A 58 4.55 -4.32 16.12
N GLU A 59 5.15 -3.50 16.99
CA GLU A 59 6.44 -3.76 17.61
C GLU A 59 6.40 -5.01 18.52
N SER A 60 5.26 -5.31 19.15
CA SER A 60 5.12 -6.43 20.09
C SER A 60 5.32 -7.79 19.42
N ILE A 61 4.89 -7.91 18.17
CA ILE A 61 5.10 -9.09 17.32
C ILE A 61 6.19 -8.88 16.26
N ARG A 62 6.82 -7.69 16.23
CA ARG A 62 7.84 -7.27 15.26
C ARG A 62 7.40 -7.49 13.82
N ARG A 63 6.17 -7.07 13.49
CA ARG A 63 5.59 -7.15 12.14
C ARG A 63 5.15 -5.80 11.63
N ALA A 64 5.24 -5.66 10.31
CA ALA A 64 4.72 -4.53 9.56
C ALA A 64 3.79 -5.03 8.46
N GLU A 65 2.60 -4.44 8.35
CA GLU A 65 1.66 -4.68 7.26
C GLU A 65 1.64 -3.46 6.33
N PRO A 66 2.04 -3.61 5.06
CA PRO A 66 2.02 -2.51 4.12
C PRO A 66 0.61 -2.29 3.56
N PRO A 67 0.32 -1.10 2.98
CA PRO A 67 -0.91 -0.84 2.25
C PRO A 67 -1.21 -1.93 1.21
N ASN A 68 -2.49 -2.24 1.01
CA ASN A 68 -2.91 -3.28 0.05
C ASN A 68 -2.38 -3.06 -1.38
N ALA A 69 -2.23 -1.80 -1.80
CA ALA A 69 -1.76 -1.43 -3.13
C ALA A 69 -0.24 -1.56 -3.34
N VAL A 70 0.50 -2.05 -2.36
CA VAL A 70 1.95 -2.32 -2.49
C VAL A 70 2.34 -3.71 -1.93
N LYS A 71 1.36 -4.52 -1.53
CA LYS A 71 1.61 -5.87 -0.98
C LYS A 71 2.27 -6.76 -2.03
N GLY A 72 1.88 -6.61 -3.29
CA GLY A 72 2.43 -7.32 -4.43
C GLY A 72 3.88 -6.95 -4.69
N ASP A 73 4.18 -5.65 -4.69
CA ASP A 73 5.54 -5.13 -4.87
C ASP A 73 6.48 -5.74 -3.82
N VAL A 74 6.09 -5.67 -2.54
CA VAL A 74 6.85 -6.26 -1.44
C VAL A 74 7.09 -7.76 -1.68
N ALA A 75 6.04 -8.50 -2.04
CA ALA A 75 6.14 -9.93 -2.28
C ALA A 75 7.12 -10.28 -3.41
N ARG A 76 7.03 -9.60 -4.55
CA ARG A 76 7.90 -9.83 -5.72
C ARG A 76 9.35 -9.44 -5.44
N VAL A 77 9.58 -8.39 -4.66
CA VAL A 77 10.92 -8.02 -4.21
C VAL A 77 11.51 -9.09 -3.28
N MET A 78 10.74 -9.59 -2.30
CA MET A 78 11.23 -10.63 -1.40
C MET A 78 11.56 -11.93 -2.16
N PHE A 79 10.74 -12.33 -3.13
CA PHE A 79 11.04 -13.47 -3.99
C PHE A 79 12.28 -13.25 -4.86
N TYR A 80 12.42 -12.06 -5.46
CA TYR A 80 13.60 -11.69 -6.24
C TYR A 80 14.88 -11.74 -5.40
N MET A 81 14.85 -11.16 -4.21
CA MET A 81 16.00 -11.08 -3.33
C MET A 81 16.40 -12.47 -2.82
N GLU A 82 15.44 -13.34 -2.52
CA GLU A 82 15.70 -14.74 -2.17
C GLU A 82 16.34 -15.52 -3.34
N ASP A 83 15.77 -15.40 -4.56
CA ASP A 83 16.28 -16.09 -5.75
C ASP A 83 17.68 -15.61 -6.15
N THR A 84 17.95 -14.31 -5.98
CA THR A 84 19.19 -13.66 -6.41
C THR A 84 20.32 -13.83 -5.40
N TYR A 85 20.03 -13.77 -4.10
CA TYR A 85 21.05 -13.72 -3.03
C TYR A 85 21.01 -14.92 -2.07
N GLY A 86 20.01 -15.80 -2.17
CA GLY A 86 20.03 -17.12 -1.54
C GLY A 86 19.68 -17.17 -0.05
N PHE A 87 19.19 -16.08 0.56
CA PHE A 87 18.56 -16.21 1.89
C PHE A 87 17.23 -16.94 1.77
N ARG A 88 16.85 -17.67 2.82
CA ARG A 88 15.62 -18.47 2.81
C ARG A 88 14.48 -17.74 3.50
N LEU A 89 13.42 -17.50 2.74
CA LEU A 89 12.11 -17.17 3.31
C LEU A 89 11.54 -18.38 4.03
N SER A 90 10.87 -18.13 5.16
CA SER A 90 10.10 -19.17 5.84
C SER A 90 8.94 -19.64 4.97
N ASP A 91 8.47 -20.87 5.18
CA ASP A 91 7.30 -21.39 4.45
C ASP A 91 6.05 -20.53 4.66
N GLN A 92 5.93 -19.93 5.86
CA GLN A 92 4.86 -19.00 6.19
C GLN A 92 4.96 -17.71 5.35
N ASP A 93 6.14 -17.09 5.28
CA ASP A 93 6.34 -15.85 4.51
C ASP A 93 6.20 -16.12 3.01
N ARG A 94 6.72 -17.25 2.49
CA ARG A 94 6.52 -17.65 1.09
C ARG A 94 5.05 -17.79 0.74
N LYS A 95 4.25 -18.42 1.62
CA LYS A 95 2.80 -18.57 1.42
C LYS A 95 2.09 -17.22 1.46
N LEU A 96 2.45 -16.35 2.41
CA LEU A 96 1.91 -15.00 2.52
C LEU A 96 2.20 -14.18 1.26
N PHE A 97 3.47 -14.12 0.84
CA PHE A 97 3.89 -13.37 -0.34
C PHE A 97 3.31 -13.94 -1.62
N SER A 98 3.05 -15.25 -1.69
CA SER A 98 2.34 -15.84 -2.83
C SER A 98 0.89 -15.35 -2.93
N VAL A 99 0.23 -15.10 -1.80
CA VAL A 99 -1.12 -14.51 -1.76
C VAL A 99 -1.06 -13.03 -2.12
N TRP A 100 -0.15 -12.28 -1.51
CA TRP A 100 0.02 -10.84 -1.76
C TRP A 100 0.36 -10.53 -3.22
N SER A 101 1.30 -11.29 -3.81
CA SER A 101 1.67 -11.15 -5.22
C SER A 101 0.49 -11.42 -6.17
N LYS A 102 -0.47 -12.28 -5.79
CA LYS A 102 -1.69 -12.53 -6.56
C LYS A 102 -2.78 -11.49 -6.36
N GLN A 103 -2.91 -10.99 -5.14
CA GLN A 103 -3.92 -9.99 -4.78
C GLN A 103 -3.61 -8.62 -5.38
N ASP A 104 -2.33 -8.31 -5.54
CA ASP A 104 -1.81 -7.06 -6.08
C ASP A 104 -0.84 -7.40 -7.22
N ALA A 105 -1.40 -7.56 -8.43
CA ALA A 105 -0.64 -7.90 -9.63
C ALA A 105 0.25 -6.71 -10.08
N PRO A 106 1.35 -6.96 -10.81
CA PRO A 106 2.21 -5.89 -11.29
C PRO A 106 1.44 -4.82 -12.08
N ASP A 107 1.58 -3.57 -11.67
CA ASP A 107 1.01 -2.44 -12.37
C ASP A 107 1.97 -1.90 -13.44
N ALA A 108 1.50 -0.91 -14.21
CA ALA A 108 2.29 -0.32 -15.28
C ALA A 108 3.59 0.34 -14.76
N TRP A 109 3.54 0.93 -13.57
CA TRP A 109 4.70 1.60 -12.99
C TRP A 109 5.75 0.60 -12.52
N GLU A 110 5.34 -0.49 -11.87
CA GLU A 110 6.25 -1.53 -11.42
C GLU A 110 6.95 -2.23 -12.59
N ILE A 111 6.21 -2.49 -13.68
CA ILE A 111 6.77 -3.03 -14.93
C ILE A 111 7.78 -2.06 -15.53
N GLU A 112 7.44 -0.77 -15.63
CA GLU A 112 8.34 0.25 -16.15
C GLU A 112 9.60 0.41 -15.29
N ARG A 113 9.43 0.48 -13.97
CA ARG A 113 10.52 0.55 -13.00
C ARG A 113 11.46 -0.65 -13.15
N ASN A 114 10.91 -1.86 -13.26
CA ASN A 114 11.70 -3.08 -13.47
C ASN A 114 12.54 -2.98 -14.75
N GLN A 115 11.96 -2.52 -15.87
CA GLN A 115 12.70 -2.33 -17.13
C GLN A 115 13.80 -1.27 -17.01
N ARG A 116 13.54 -0.16 -16.30
CA ARG A 116 14.53 0.90 -16.08
C ARG A 116 15.70 0.38 -15.23
N ILE A 117 15.42 -0.35 -14.16
CA ILE A 117 16.46 -0.96 -13.30
C ILE A 117 17.27 -2.00 -14.09
N ALA A 118 16.62 -2.85 -14.88
CA ALA A 118 17.29 -3.85 -15.70
C ALA A 118 18.28 -3.21 -16.69
N LYS A 119 17.96 -2.04 -17.27
CA LYS A 119 18.88 -1.28 -18.12
C LYS A 119 20.09 -0.73 -17.37
N ILE A 120 19.94 -0.40 -16.09
CA ILE A 120 21.01 0.19 -15.25
C ILE A 120 21.90 -0.91 -14.65
N GLN A 121 21.31 -1.95 -14.06
CA GLN A 121 22.03 -2.98 -13.31
C GLN A 121 22.23 -4.29 -14.08
N GLY A 122 21.60 -4.44 -15.25
CA GLY A 122 21.66 -5.69 -16.03
C GLY A 122 20.85 -6.85 -15.43
N LYS A 123 20.05 -6.60 -14.39
CA LYS A 123 19.26 -7.61 -13.68
C LYS A 123 17.77 -7.33 -13.81
N ASP A 124 17.03 -8.29 -14.34
CA ASP A 124 15.57 -8.28 -14.41
C ASP A 124 14.97 -8.97 -13.18
N ASN A 125 13.89 -8.41 -12.64
CA ASN A 125 13.08 -9.12 -11.66
C ASN A 125 12.04 -9.98 -12.39
N ARG A 126 12.37 -11.28 -12.54
CA ARG A 126 11.49 -12.25 -13.22
C ARG A 126 10.11 -12.39 -12.59
N PHE A 127 9.95 -12.06 -11.30
CA PHE A 127 8.66 -12.12 -10.62
C PHE A 127 7.71 -10.99 -11.07
N ILE A 128 8.24 -9.99 -11.79
CA ILE A 128 7.48 -8.95 -12.48
C ILE A 128 7.37 -9.30 -13.98
N SER A 129 8.49 -9.55 -14.66
CA SER A 129 8.52 -9.72 -16.12
C SER A 129 7.86 -11.02 -16.62
N GLN A 130 7.89 -12.08 -15.82
CA GLN A 130 7.29 -13.39 -16.13
C GLN A 130 6.05 -13.67 -15.27
N TYR A 131 5.40 -12.61 -14.79
CA TYR A 131 4.24 -12.74 -13.91
C TYR A 131 3.09 -13.49 -14.61
N ALA A 132 2.91 -14.76 -14.25
CA ALA A 132 1.95 -15.67 -14.87
C ALA A 132 0.49 -15.49 -14.37
N GLY A 133 0.19 -14.41 -13.65
CA GLY A 133 -1.15 -14.11 -13.14
C GLY A 133 -2.05 -13.32 -14.09
N ALA A 134 -1.54 -12.90 -15.26
CA ALA A 134 -2.24 -12.02 -16.20
C ALA A 134 -2.45 -12.65 -17.58
N ALA A 135 -3.27 -13.71 -17.65
CA ALA A 135 -4.09 -13.89 -18.86
C ALA A 135 -5.29 -12.95 -18.72
N SER A 136 -5.27 -11.83 -19.45
CA SER A 136 -6.36 -10.83 -19.57
C SER A 136 -6.40 -9.71 -18.52
N ALA A 137 -5.55 -8.69 -18.68
CA ALA A 137 -5.86 -7.35 -18.21
C ALA A 137 -5.49 -6.34 -19.31
N THR A 138 -6.52 -5.83 -19.99
CA THR A 138 -6.47 -4.67 -20.89
C THR A 138 -5.89 -3.45 -20.17
N PRO A 139 -5.25 -2.51 -20.90
CA PRO A 139 -4.50 -1.42 -20.29
C PRO A 139 -5.45 -0.40 -19.69
N SER A 140 -5.64 -0.44 -18.37
CA SER A 140 -6.24 0.66 -17.64
C SER A 140 -5.12 1.55 -17.14
N SER A 141 -4.91 2.64 -17.86
CA SER A 141 -4.14 3.80 -17.43
C SER A 141 -4.59 4.21 -16.02
N ASN A 142 -3.70 4.04 -15.05
CA ASN A 142 -3.61 4.94 -13.91
C ASN A 142 -2.14 4.97 -13.49
N THR A 143 -1.44 5.89 -14.13
CA THR A 143 -0.10 6.33 -13.77
C THR A 143 -0.12 6.76 -12.31
N LYS A 144 0.66 6.08 -11.48
CA LYS A 144 1.08 6.57 -10.17
C LYS A 144 1.92 7.83 -10.40
N PRO A 145 1.56 9.03 -9.90
CA PRO A 145 2.45 10.17 -9.97
C PRO A 145 3.42 10.08 -8.78
N ALA A 146 4.68 9.80 -9.07
CA ALA A 146 5.76 10.30 -8.26
C ALA A 146 6.18 11.65 -8.85
N GLU A 147 6.11 12.68 -7.99
CA GLU A 147 6.78 13.99 -8.12
C GLU A 147 6.21 14.96 -9.18
N ASP A 148 5.50 16.00 -8.68
CA ASP A 148 5.75 17.40 -9.05
C ASP A 148 4.90 18.35 -8.18
N ILE A 149 5.55 18.91 -7.16
CA ILE A 149 5.08 20.12 -6.47
C ILE A 149 5.65 21.29 -7.27
N VAL A 150 4.83 21.99 -8.07
CA VAL A 150 4.75 23.48 -8.10
C VAL A 150 3.66 23.96 -9.08
N ASN A 151 2.64 24.61 -8.50
CA ASN A 151 1.78 25.65 -9.06
C ASN A 151 1.14 25.49 -10.47
N ALA A 152 -0.14 25.11 -10.50
CA ALA A 152 -1.23 25.93 -11.06
C ALA A 152 -2.63 25.39 -10.67
N LYS A 153 -3.54 26.28 -10.30
CA LYS A 153 -4.93 26.10 -9.84
C LYS A 153 -5.91 26.06 -11.07
N PRO A 154 -7.25 25.90 -10.91
CA PRO A 154 -8.09 24.75 -10.51
C PRO A 154 -9.05 24.24 -11.62
N SER A 155 -9.62 23.03 -11.48
CA SER A 155 -10.97 22.59 -11.94
C SER A 155 -11.13 21.08 -11.74
N SER A 156 -12.26 20.44 -11.44
CA SER A 156 -13.63 20.82 -11.11
C SER A 156 -14.32 19.50 -10.71
N THR A 157 -14.63 19.29 -9.43
CA THR A 157 -15.32 18.07 -8.95
C THR A 157 -16.74 18.44 -8.55
N LYS A 158 -17.72 17.62 -8.94
CA LYS A 158 -19.16 17.86 -8.76
C LYS A 158 -19.56 17.96 -7.28
N ILE A 159 -19.44 19.16 -6.73
CA ILE A 159 -20.06 19.56 -5.46
C ILE A 159 -21.54 19.83 -5.73
N THR A 160 -22.43 19.04 -5.13
CA THR A 160 -23.83 19.46 -5.01
C THR A 160 -23.92 20.61 -4.00
N LYS A 161 -24.90 21.51 -4.18
CA LYS A 161 -25.01 22.82 -3.49
C LYS A 161 -24.94 22.80 -1.95
N GLN A 162 -24.91 21.64 -1.30
CA GLN A 162 -24.78 21.50 0.15
C GLN A 162 -23.43 20.91 0.61
N GLY A 163 -22.47 20.67 -0.29
CA GLY A 163 -21.12 20.25 0.08
C GLY A 163 -20.96 18.76 0.46
N PHE A 164 -22.01 17.95 0.36
CA PHE A 164 -21.97 16.53 0.71
C PHE A 164 -21.59 15.63 -0.48
N SER A 165 -20.80 14.59 -0.20
CA SER A 165 -20.28 13.64 -1.20
C SER A 165 -20.35 12.19 -0.72
N CYS A 166 -20.52 11.25 -1.66
CA CYS A 166 -20.63 9.81 -1.41
C CYS A 166 -19.27 9.08 -1.40
N ASP A 167 -18.16 9.80 -1.35
CA ASP A 167 -16.82 9.28 -1.68
C ASP A 167 -16.36 8.14 -0.77
N THR A 168 -16.91 8.01 0.44
CA THR A 168 -16.62 6.90 1.36
C THR A 168 -17.86 6.55 2.20
N LYS A 169 -18.01 5.25 2.54
CA LYS A 169 -19.07 4.81 3.48
C LYS A 169 -18.78 5.39 4.87
N LYS A 170 -19.51 6.44 5.24
CA LYS A 170 -19.36 7.12 6.53
C LYS A 170 -20.16 6.43 7.64
N THR A 171 -19.59 6.34 8.85
CA THR A 171 -20.34 5.97 10.05
C THR A 171 -20.89 7.22 10.76
N CYS A 172 -21.85 7.06 11.67
CA CYS A 172 -22.47 8.19 12.37
C CYS A 172 -21.49 9.08 13.14
N SER A 173 -20.36 8.54 13.59
CA SER A 173 -19.29 9.31 14.25
C SER A 173 -18.51 10.24 13.31
N GLN A 174 -18.60 10.02 11.99
CA GLN A 174 -17.84 10.75 10.97
C GLN A 174 -18.65 11.86 10.29
N MET A 175 -19.90 12.05 10.72
CA MET A 175 -20.81 13.03 10.14
C MET A 175 -21.01 14.19 11.10
N SER A 176 -20.99 15.38 10.52
CA SER A 176 -21.02 16.65 11.27
C SER A 176 -22.43 17.20 11.46
N SER A 177 -23.41 16.70 10.70
CA SER A 177 -24.78 17.20 10.70
C SER A 177 -25.80 16.11 10.35
N CYS A 178 -27.05 16.32 10.73
CA CYS A 178 -28.15 15.43 10.38
C CYS A 178 -28.46 15.45 8.87
N GLU A 179 -28.25 16.59 8.21
CA GLU A 179 -28.39 16.77 6.77
C GLU A 179 -27.40 15.88 6.00
N GLU A 180 -26.16 15.81 6.47
CA GLU A 180 -25.13 14.93 5.93
C GLU A 180 -25.53 13.44 6.09
N ALA A 181 -26.04 13.05 7.27
CA ALA A 181 -26.49 11.68 7.53
C ALA A 181 -27.66 11.27 6.62
N LYS A 182 -28.64 12.16 6.44
CA LYS A 182 -29.77 11.94 5.53
C LYS A 182 -29.31 11.83 4.07
N PHE A 183 -28.32 12.61 3.65
CA PHE A 183 -27.74 12.52 2.31
C PHE A 183 -27.03 11.17 2.10
N GLN A 184 -26.26 10.69 3.08
CA GLN A 184 -25.59 9.40 2.99
C GLN A 184 -26.59 8.22 2.90
N LEU A 185 -27.68 8.28 3.67
CA LEU A 185 -28.72 7.24 3.63
C LEU A 185 -29.48 7.23 2.29
N LYS A 186 -29.92 8.41 1.81
CA LYS A 186 -30.80 8.52 0.64
C LYS A 186 -30.06 8.56 -0.70
N SER A 187 -28.94 9.26 -0.78
CA SER A 187 -28.21 9.51 -2.03
C SER A 187 -27.06 8.54 -2.24
N CYS A 188 -26.47 8.03 -1.17
CA CYS A 188 -25.28 7.17 -1.23
C CYS A 188 -25.55 5.70 -0.85
N ALA A 189 -26.82 5.34 -0.62
CA ALA A 189 -27.27 4.00 -0.23
C ALA A 189 -26.52 3.41 0.97
N ASN A 190 -26.09 4.27 1.90
CA ASN A 190 -25.42 3.84 3.12
C ASN A 190 -26.48 3.47 4.16
N THR A 191 -26.97 2.24 4.13
CA THR A 191 -28.03 1.77 5.05
C THR A 191 -27.50 1.44 6.45
N GLY A 192 -26.18 1.27 6.63
CA GLY A 192 -25.57 0.90 7.91
C GLY A 192 -25.58 1.98 8.99
N ILE A 193 -26.13 3.16 8.71
CA ILE A 193 -26.24 4.29 9.63
C ILE A 193 -27.65 4.45 10.20
N ASP A 194 -28.61 3.71 9.68
CA ASP A 194 -29.98 3.58 10.16
C ASP A 194 -30.09 2.23 10.88
N GLY A 195 -29.73 2.23 12.17
CA GLY A 195 -29.51 1.00 12.95
C GLY A 195 -30.80 0.30 13.38
N ASP A 196 -31.89 1.04 13.53
CA ASP A 196 -33.23 0.56 13.87
C ASP A 196 -34.18 0.49 12.67
N GLY A 197 -33.76 0.98 11.50
CA GLY A 197 -34.46 0.82 10.22
C GLY A 197 -35.71 1.68 10.10
N ASP A 198 -35.77 2.78 10.85
CA ASP A 198 -36.92 3.69 10.90
C ASP A 198 -36.85 4.79 9.82
N GLY A 199 -35.78 4.79 9.00
CA GLY A 199 -35.52 5.78 7.96
C GLY A 199 -34.82 7.05 8.47
N VAL A 200 -34.45 7.11 9.75
CA VAL A 200 -33.73 8.22 10.38
C VAL A 200 -32.29 7.78 10.69
N PRO A 201 -31.31 8.20 9.86
CA PRO A 201 -29.93 7.81 10.07
C PRO A 201 -29.36 8.53 11.29
N CYS A 202 -28.50 7.85 12.04
CA CYS A 202 -27.76 8.43 13.16
C CYS A 202 -28.64 9.11 14.20
N ALA A 203 -29.45 8.33 14.93
CA ALA A 203 -30.38 8.78 15.97
C ALA A 203 -29.80 9.78 17.01
N LYS A 204 -28.48 9.79 17.23
CA LYS A 204 -27.82 10.77 18.12
C LYS A 204 -27.59 12.15 17.48
N LEU A 205 -27.44 12.22 16.16
CA LEU A 205 -27.23 13.44 15.37
C LEU A 205 -28.54 14.02 14.82
N CYS A 206 -29.52 13.17 14.51
CA CYS A 206 -30.80 13.54 13.90
C CYS A 206 -31.97 13.69 14.89
N LYS A 207 -31.67 14.05 16.14
CA LYS A 207 -32.67 14.27 17.20
C LYS A 207 -33.63 15.41 16.90
#